data_AF-A0A450V4I0-F1
#
_entry.id   AF-A0A450V4I0-F1
#
_cell.length_a   1.000
_cell.length_b   1.000
_cell.length_c   1.000
_cell.angle_alpha   90.00
_cell.angle_beta   90.00
_cell.angle_gamma   90.00
#
_symmetry.space_group_name_H-M   'P 1'
#
loop_
_entity.id
_entity.type
_entity.pdbx_description
1 polymer ?
#
loop_
_entity_poly.entity_id
_entity_poly.type
_entity_poly.pdbx_seq_one_letter_code
_entity_poly.pdbx_strand_id
1 'polypeptide(L)'
;MAQYEIMVSIKDYEHRKEPDGTSREQPRGPEEVRITDGASDDKLEFGAENRTDLVESPDPSDEVAKALEKQYPNTRRLRFVSDQPVPCQQAPRKLLGLYRGDKKLVEALPNPPHRNYAKISVSGIQQPRDSLFQVVEFLTASS
;
A
#
# COMPACT_ATOMS: atom_id res chain seq x y z
N MET A 1 26.01 -1.23 2.81
CA MET A 1 25.04 -2.22 2.29
C MET A 1 23.84 -1.44 1.79
N ALA A 2 23.23 -1.81 0.67
CA ALA A 2 22.02 -1.13 0.19
C ALA A 2 20.82 -1.54 1.06
N GLN A 3 19.92 -0.58 1.30
CA GLN A 3 18.67 -0.79 2.02
C GLN A 3 17.54 -0.16 1.22
N TYR A 4 16.34 -0.71 1.34
CA TYR A 4 15.16 -0.22 0.64
C TYR A 4 13.94 -0.23 1.56
N GLU A 5 12.97 0.62 1.27
CA GLU A 5 11.66 0.58 1.94
C GLU A 5 10.68 -0.23 1.10
N ILE A 6 9.73 -0.90 1.76
CA ILE A 6 8.62 -1.56 1.06
C ILE A 6 7.51 -0.53 0.88
N MET A 7 7.21 -0.19 -0.38
CA MET A 7 6.04 0.61 -0.71
C MET A 7 4.89 -0.30 -1.14
N VAL A 8 3.72 -0.16 -0.51
CA VAL A 8 2.49 -0.83 -0.95
C VAL A 8 1.45 0.20 -1.37
N SER A 9 1.04 0.12 -2.64
CA SER A 9 -0.08 0.89 -3.16
C SER A 9 -1.35 0.06 -3.17
N ILE A 10 -2.39 0.51 -2.46
CA ILE A 10 -3.66 -0.21 -2.34
C ILE A 10 -4.76 0.52 -3.09
N LYS A 11 -5.52 -0.25 -3.88
CA LYS A 11 -6.80 0.20 -4.46
C LYS A 11 -7.92 -0.28 -3.55
N ASP A 12 -8.69 0.65 -3.02
CA ASP A 12 -9.79 0.35 -2.11
C ASP A 12 -11.14 0.84 -2.64
N TYR A 13 -11.99 -0.10 -3.04
CA TYR A 13 -13.33 0.18 -3.57
C TYR A 13 -14.30 -0.96 -3.28
N GLU A 14 -15.58 -0.65 -3.19
CA GLU A 14 -16.69 -1.62 -3.11
C GLU A 14 -17.65 -1.44 -4.28
N HIS A 15 -18.32 -2.54 -4.68
CA HIS A 15 -19.43 -2.46 -5.63
C HIS A 15 -20.72 -2.18 -4.87
N ARG A 16 -21.26 -0.97 -5.01
CA ARG A 16 -22.58 -0.64 -4.51
C ARG A 16 -23.61 -0.90 -5.60
N LYS A 17 -24.63 -1.71 -5.31
CA LYS A 17 -25.81 -1.80 -6.18
C LYS A 17 -26.67 -0.56 -5.98
N GLU A 18 -26.91 0.15 -7.06
CA GLU A 18 -27.79 1.31 -7.09
C GLU A 18 -29.26 0.84 -7.21
N PRO A 19 -30.24 1.69 -6.83
CA PRO A 19 -31.66 1.34 -6.90
C PRO A 19 -32.16 0.97 -8.30
N ASP A 20 -31.45 1.41 -9.34
CA ASP A 20 -31.73 1.10 -10.75
C ASP A 20 -31.14 -0.25 -11.23
N GLY A 21 -30.49 -1.00 -10.32
CA GLY A 21 -29.88 -2.30 -10.61
C GLY A 21 -28.47 -2.22 -11.20
N THR A 22 -27.94 -1.02 -11.46
CA THR A 22 -26.54 -0.84 -11.87
C THR A 22 -25.60 -1.03 -10.69
N SER A 23 -24.35 -1.41 -10.96
CA SER A 23 -23.31 -1.52 -9.94
C SER A 23 -22.30 -0.41 -10.15
N ARG A 24 -22.05 0.38 -9.11
CA ARG A 24 -21.06 1.47 -9.13
C ARG A 24 -19.93 1.15 -8.17
N GLU A 25 -18.69 1.35 -8.62
CA GLU A 25 -17.52 1.34 -7.74
C GLU A 25 -17.48 2.63 -6.94
N GLN A 26 -17.41 2.52 -5.62
CA GLN A 26 -17.23 3.66 -4.73
C GLN A 26 -16.06 3.40 -3.77
N PRO A 27 -15.26 4.43 -3.42
CA PRO A 27 -14.28 4.33 -2.35
C PRO A 27 -14.95 3.87 -1.06
N ARG A 28 -14.29 2.95 -0.35
CA ARG A 28 -14.84 2.43 0.90
C ARG A 28 -14.70 3.41 2.06
N GLY A 29 -15.56 3.21 3.07
CA GLY A 29 -15.65 4.03 4.28
C GLY A 29 -14.35 4.07 5.12
N PRO A 30 -14.37 4.75 6.27
CA PRO A 30 -13.16 5.15 7.01
C PRO A 30 -12.45 4.01 7.74
N GLU A 31 -12.85 2.75 7.52
CA GLU A 31 -12.21 1.61 8.17
C GLU A 31 -10.70 1.60 7.87
N GLU A 32 -9.92 1.46 8.94
CA GLU A 32 -8.49 1.60 8.86
C GLU A 32 -7.86 0.40 8.13
N VAL A 33 -7.16 0.69 7.03
CA VAL A 33 -6.33 -0.26 6.32
C VAL A 33 -4.90 -0.19 6.87
N ARG A 34 -4.32 -1.35 7.21
CA ARG A 34 -2.99 -1.46 7.82
C ARG A 34 -2.20 -2.64 7.27
N ILE A 35 -0.89 -2.48 7.23
CA ILE A 35 0.06 -3.58 6.98
C ILE A 35 0.60 -4.03 8.33
N THR A 36 0.72 -5.34 8.53
CA THR A 36 1.25 -5.89 9.76
C THR A 36 2.17 -7.06 9.44
N ASP A 37 3.38 -7.03 10.00
CA ASP A 37 4.29 -8.17 10.00
C ASP A 37 4.09 -9.01 11.27
N GLY A 38 3.75 -10.28 11.10
CA GLY A 38 3.55 -11.23 12.19
C GLY A 38 4.84 -11.88 12.73
N ALA A 39 6.02 -11.51 12.20
CA ALA A 39 7.29 -12.02 12.69
C ALA A 39 7.53 -11.66 14.17
N SER A 40 8.07 -12.61 14.94
CA SER A 40 8.43 -12.41 16.34
C SER A 40 9.72 -11.61 16.53
N ASP A 41 10.65 -11.73 15.58
CA ASP A 41 11.92 -11.01 15.53
C ASP A 41 12.07 -10.29 14.19
N ASP A 42 12.82 -9.17 14.17
CA ASP A 42 13.06 -8.34 12.98
C ASP A 42 11.76 -7.89 12.29
N LYS A 43 10.73 -7.59 13.09
CA LYS A 43 9.41 -7.19 12.62
C LYS A 43 9.48 -5.87 11.85
N LEU A 44 8.87 -5.84 10.67
CA LEU A 44 8.74 -4.60 9.91
C LEU A 44 7.51 -3.80 10.37
N GLU A 45 7.74 -2.52 10.65
CA GLU A 45 6.71 -1.58 11.09
C GLU A 45 6.29 -0.65 9.95
N PHE A 46 5.00 -0.30 9.94
CA PHE A 46 4.36 0.60 8.99
C PHE A 46 3.49 1.58 9.78
N GLY A 47 4.13 2.60 10.33
CA GLY A 47 3.54 3.62 11.19
C GLY A 47 2.56 4.51 10.43
N ALA A 48 1.67 5.15 11.18
CA ALA A 48 0.67 6.05 10.61
C ALA A 48 1.32 7.28 9.93
N GLU A 49 2.49 7.74 10.41
CA GLU A 49 3.23 8.85 9.79
C GLU A 49 3.76 8.54 8.39
N ASN A 50 3.97 7.26 8.07
CA ASN A 50 4.48 6.78 6.79
C ASN A 50 3.36 6.17 5.92
N ARG A 51 2.11 6.46 6.28
CA ARG A 51 0.92 6.21 5.45
C ARG A 51 0.47 7.50 4.80
N THR A 52 0.30 7.48 3.49
CA THR A 52 -0.24 8.60 2.72
C THR A 52 -1.51 8.16 2.00
N ASP A 53 -2.60 8.89 2.19
CA ASP A 53 -3.73 8.84 1.28
C ASP A 53 -3.43 9.76 0.09
N LEU A 54 -3.13 9.15 -1.07
CA LEU A 54 -2.71 9.87 -2.27
C LEU A 54 -3.87 10.54 -3.00
N VAL A 55 -5.12 10.35 -2.55
CA VAL A 55 -6.26 11.14 -3.01
C VAL A 55 -6.34 12.44 -2.22
N GLU A 56 -6.13 12.38 -0.89
CA GLU A 56 -6.18 13.56 -0.02
C GLU A 56 -4.89 14.39 -0.08
N SER A 57 -3.74 13.73 -0.20
CA SER A 57 -2.42 14.36 -0.29
C SER A 57 -1.65 13.79 -1.49
N PRO A 58 -1.95 14.27 -2.72
CA PRO A 58 -1.26 13.82 -3.92
C PRO A 58 0.25 14.13 -3.87
N ASP A 59 1.06 13.17 -4.27
CA ASP A 59 2.51 13.34 -4.42
C ASP A 59 2.86 13.43 -5.92
N PRO A 60 3.11 14.64 -6.47
CA PRO A 60 3.43 14.81 -7.88
C PRO A 60 4.83 14.31 -8.24
N SER A 61 5.63 13.81 -7.29
CA SER A 61 6.91 13.15 -7.57
C SER A 61 6.79 11.62 -7.62
N ASP A 62 5.67 11.07 -7.15
CA ASP A 62 5.41 9.64 -7.13
C ASP A 62 4.84 9.16 -8.48
N GLU A 63 5.73 8.75 -9.39
CA GLU A 63 5.36 8.24 -10.71
C GLU A 63 4.52 6.95 -10.65
N VAL A 64 4.65 6.15 -9.59
CA VAL A 64 3.84 4.94 -9.39
C VAL A 64 2.41 5.34 -9.07
N ALA A 65 2.22 6.29 -8.16
CA ALA A 65 0.91 6.84 -7.82
C ALA A 65 0.21 7.44 -9.05
N LYS A 66 0.93 8.21 -9.87
CA LYS A 66 0.40 8.77 -11.13
C LYS A 66 -0.03 7.70 -12.12
N ALA A 67 0.80 6.68 -12.31
CA ALA A 67 0.47 5.57 -13.20
C ALA A 67 -0.79 4.84 -12.76
N LEU A 68 -0.93 4.61 -11.44
CA LEU A 68 -2.12 3.99 -10.86
C LEU A 68 -3.36 4.87 -10.96
N GLU A 69 -3.25 6.17 -10.77
CA GLU A 69 -4.35 7.10 -10.98
C GLU A 69 -4.87 7.06 -12.42
N LYS A 70 -3.97 7.06 -13.40
CA LYS A 70 -4.34 6.99 -14.81
C LYS A 70 -5.03 5.67 -15.15
N GLN A 71 -4.53 4.56 -14.61
CA GLN A 71 -5.04 3.23 -14.92
C GLN A 71 -6.34 2.92 -14.16
N TYR A 72 -6.54 3.51 -12.98
CA TYR A 72 -7.68 3.26 -12.09
C TYR A 72 -8.22 4.59 -11.54
N PRO A 73 -8.86 5.40 -12.40
CA PRO A 73 -9.41 6.69 -11.98
C PRO A 73 -10.49 6.50 -10.91
N ASN A 74 -10.62 7.48 -10.00
CA ASN A 74 -11.63 7.50 -8.91
C ASN A 74 -11.49 6.40 -7.84
N THR A 75 -10.35 5.71 -7.79
CA THR A 75 -10.06 4.75 -6.71
C THR A 75 -9.30 5.42 -5.58
N ARG A 76 -9.60 5.03 -4.33
CA ARG A 76 -8.76 5.41 -3.18
C ARG A 76 -7.40 4.72 -3.31
N ARG A 77 -6.33 5.48 -3.15
CA ARG A 77 -4.94 5.04 -3.30
C ARG A 77 -4.19 5.30 -2.01
N LEU A 78 -3.84 4.23 -1.30
CA LEU A 78 -3.06 4.32 -0.08
C LEU A 78 -1.62 3.90 -0.35
N ARG A 79 -0.66 4.72 0.09
CA ARG A 79 0.77 4.40 0.11
C ARG A 79 1.18 4.09 1.53
N PHE A 80 1.79 2.92 1.73
CA PHE A 80 2.42 2.53 2.99
C PHE A 80 3.92 2.40 2.75
N VAL A 81 4.73 3.04 3.60
CA VAL A 81 6.19 2.91 3.60
C VAL A 81 6.61 2.34 4.95
N SER A 82 7.58 1.42 4.95
CA SER A 82 8.12 0.87 6.19
C SER A 82 8.91 1.92 6.98
N ASP A 83 8.75 1.94 8.30
CA ASP A 83 9.42 2.93 9.17
C ASP A 83 10.92 2.71 9.24
N GLN A 84 11.36 1.48 9.00
CA GLN A 84 12.75 1.08 9.03
C GLN A 84 13.21 0.64 7.63
N PRO A 85 14.45 0.98 7.24
CA PRO A 85 15.03 0.52 5.99
C PRO A 85 15.33 -0.99 6.06
N VAL A 86 14.97 -1.73 5.03
CA VAL A 86 15.15 -3.19 4.95
C VAL A 86 16.48 -3.51 4.25
N PRO A 87 17.33 -4.41 4.78
CA PRO A 87 18.55 -4.83 4.09
C PRO A 87 18.25 -5.43 2.71
N CYS A 88 19.10 -5.15 1.70
CA CYS A 88 18.99 -5.69 0.34
C CYS A 88 19.09 -7.22 0.19
N GLN A 89 19.04 -7.99 1.28
CA GLN A 89 18.98 -9.44 1.26
C GLN A 89 18.08 -9.90 2.40
N GLN A 90 16.78 -10.00 2.13
CA GLN A 90 15.91 -10.77 2.99
C GLN A 90 14.92 -11.53 2.12
N ALA A 91 14.84 -12.83 2.39
CA ALA A 91 13.86 -13.74 1.82
C ALA A 91 12.44 -13.19 2.00
N PRO A 92 11.44 -13.70 1.26
CA PRO A 92 10.08 -13.21 1.38
C PRO A 92 9.54 -13.17 2.80
N ARG A 93 9.01 -12.01 3.21
CA ARG A 93 8.36 -11.83 4.52
C ARG A 93 6.99 -12.48 4.50
N LYS A 94 6.97 -13.79 4.75
CA LYS A 94 5.76 -14.65 4.68
C LYS A 94 4.65 -14.23 5.65
N LEU A 95 4.98 -13.46 6.68
CA LEU A 95 4.05 -13.03 7.72
C LEU A 95 3.60 -11.57 7.55
N LEU A 96 3.99 -10.91 6.46
CA LEU A 96 3.54 -9.56 6.15
C LEU A 96 2.14 -9.63 5.54
N GLY A 97 1.12 -9.14 6.24
CA GLY A 97 -0.27 -9.21 5.83
C GLY A 97 -0.92 -7.85 5.66
N LEU A 98 -1.98 -7.81 4.85
CA LEU A 98 -2.86 -6.65 4.72
C LEU A 98 -4.14 -6.87 5.53
N TYR A 99 -4.52 -5.88 6.32
CA TYR A 99 -5.69 -5.93 7.19
C TYR A 99 -6.57 -4.70 7.00
N ARG A 100 -7.88 -4.87 7.26
CA ARG A 100 -8.84 -3.80 7.47
C ARG A 100 -9.56 -4.05 8.79
N GLY A 101 -9.40 -3.15 9.75
CA GLY A 101 -9.78 -3.43 11.13
C GLY A 101 -9.18 -4.77 11.59
N ASP A 102 -10.03 -5.69 12.03
CA ASP A 102 -9.63 -7.04 12.44
C ASP A 102 -9.65 -8.08 11.31
N LYS A 103 -10.17 -7.71 10.13
CA LYS A 103 -10.24 -8.61 8.99
C LYS A 103 -8.91 -8.66 8.24
N LYS A 104 -8.31 -9.84 8.15
CA LYS A 104 -7.16 -10.09 7.27
C LYS A 104 -7.63 -10.19 5.82
N LEU A 105 -7.14 -9.29 4.96
CA LEU A 105 -7.51 -9.20 3.55
C LEU A 105 -6.54 -9.98 2.65
N VAL A 106 -5.24 -9.91 2.94
CA VAL A 106 -4.19 -10.69 2.25
C VAL A 106 -3.33 -11.38 3.29
N GLU A 107 -3.18 -12.69 3.16
CA GLU A 107 -2.53 -13.53 4.16
C GLU A 107 -1.00 -13.32 4.20
N ALA A 108 -0.39 -13.26 3.02
CA ALA A 108 1.01 -12.95 2.80
C ALA A 108 1.14 -12.02 1.59
N LEU A 109 1.59 -10.80 1.82
CA LEU A 109 1.99 -9.87 0.77
C LEU A 109 3.21 -10.47 0.05
N PRO A 110 3.20 -10.57 -1.28
CA PRO A 110 4.36 -11.04 -2.00
C PRO A 110 5.51 -10.04 -1.81
N ASN A 111 6.73 -10.46 -2.13
CA ASN A 111 7.83 -9.52 -2.11
C ASN A 111 7.72 -8.54 -3.28
N PRO A 112 8.10 -7.27 -3.08
CA PRO A 112 8.38 -6.37 -4.17
C PRO A 112 9.37 -7.01 -5.16
N PRO A 113 9.06 -7.05 -6.47
CA PRO A 113 10.04 -7.43 -7.48
C PRO A 113 11.24 -6.49 -7.43
N HIS A 114 12.46 -7.01 -7.57
CA HIS A 114 13.69 -6.19 -7.60
C HIS A 114 13.70 -5.15 -8.74
N ARG A 115 12.86 -5.34 -9.77
CA ARG A 115 12.70 -4.40 -10.88
C ARG A 115 11.74 -3.26 -10.58
N ASN A 116 10.93 -3.40 -9.54
CA ASN A 116 10.00 -2.37 -9.10
C ASN A 116 10.71 -1.49 -8.08
N TYR A 117 11.42 -0.47 -8.55
CA TYR A 117 12.10 0.51 -7.72
C TYR A 117 11.59 1.90 -8.03
N ALA A 118 11.48 2.74 -7.00
CA ALA A 118 11.09 4.15 -7.11
C ALA A 118 11.84 4.97 -6.06
N LYS A 119 11.92 6.29 -6.27
CA LYS A 119 12.41 7.22 -5.26
C LYS A 119 11.23 7.88 -4.56
N ILE A 120 11.05 7.61 -3.28
CA ILE A 120 9.87 8.08 -2.52
C ILE A 120 10.31 9.00 -1.39
N SER A 121 9.55 10.07 -1.20
CA SER A 121 9.69 10.96 -0.05
C SER A 121 9.01 10.32 1.16
N VAL A 122 9.75 10.18 2.25
CA VAL A 122 9.28 9.58 3.51
C VAL A 122 9.18 10.68 4.56
N SER A 123 8.19 10.57 5.45
CA SER A 123 7.98 11.56 6.49
C SER A 123 9.23 11.69 7.37
N GLY A 124 9.64 12.93 7.65
CA GLY A 124 10.84 13.21 8.44
C GLY A 124 12.18 13.05 7.68
N ILE A 125 12.16 12.71 6.39
CA ILE A 125 13.37 12.52 5.58
C ILE A 125 13.46 13.55 4.47
N GLN A 126 14.58 14.29 4.45
CA GLN A 126 14.74 15.46 3.59
C GLN A 126 15.00 15.14 2.12
N GLN A 127 15.48 13.93 1.81
CA GLN A 127 15.75 13.48 0.45
C GLN A 127 14.97 12.19 0.14
N PRO A 128 14.41 12.06 -1.08
CA PRO A 128 13.78 10.81 -1.51
C PRO A 128 14.74 9.63 -1.41
N ARG A 129 14.22 8.49 -0.95
CA ARG A 129 14.98 7.26 -0.79
C ARG A 129 14.65 6.23 -1.85
N ASP A 130 15.62 5.37 -2.15
CA ASP A 130 15.39 4.23 -3.02
C ASP A 130 14.51 3.21 -2.28
N SER A 131 13.34 2.92 -2.85
CA SER A 131 12.35 2.02 -2.27
C SER A 131 11.96 0.97 -3.30
N LEU A 132 11.79 -0.29 -2.86
CA LEU A 132 11.17 -1.31 -3.69
C LEU A 132 9.67 -1.27 -3.47
N PHE A 133 8.90 -1.37 -4.55
CA PHE A 133 7.46 -1.24 -4.45
C PHE A 133 6.70 -2.45 -4.98
N GLN A 134 5.53 -2.63 -4.40
CA GLN A 134 4.50 -3.50 -4.88
C GLN A 134 3.18 -2.74 -4.96
N VAL A 135 2.41 -3.04 -6.00
CA VAL A 135 0.99 -2.69 -6.07
C VAL A 135 0.18 -3.89 -5.61
N VAL A 136 -0.76 -3.67 -4.67
CA VAL A 136 -1.73 -4.67 -4.23
C VAL A 136 -3.11 -4.19 -4.64
N GLU A 137 -3.78 -4.98 -5.46
CA GLU A 137 -5.17 -4.73 -5.85
C GLU A 137 -6.09 -5.52 -4.95
N PHE A 138 -7.07 -4.87 -4.34
CA PHE A 138 -8.04 -5.55 -3.51
C PHE A 138 -9.47 -5.19 -3.91
N LEU A 139 -10.08 -6.11 -4.64
CA LEU A 139 -11.51 -6.17 -4.90
C LEU A 139 -12.19 -6.90 -3.75
N THR A 140 -13.23 -6.32 -3.15
CA THR A 140 -14.20 -7.14 -2.41
C THR A 140 -15.59 -6.80 -2.86
N ALA A 141 -16.33 -7.86 -3.22
CA ALA A 141 -17.75 -7.78 -3.42
C ALA A 141 -18.43 -7.44 -2.09
N SER A 142 -19.30 -6.45 -2.12
CA SER A 142 -20.28 -6.21 -1.05
C SER A 142 -21.17 -7.44 -0.99
N SER A 143 -21.18 -8.13 0.15
CA SER A 143 -22.12 -9.23 0.42
C SER A 143 -23.51 -8.67 0.70
#